data_AF-A0A2Z5FTS1-F1
#
_entry.id   AF-A0A2Z5FTS1-F1
#
_cell.length_a   1.000
_cell.length_b   1.000
_cell.length_c   1.000
_cell.angle_alpha   90.00
_cell.angle_beta   90.00
_cell.angle_gamma   90.00
#
_symmetry.space_group_name_H-M   'P 1'
#
loop_
_entity.id
_entity.type
_entity.pdbx_description
1 polymer ?
#
loop_
_entity_poly.entity_id
_entity_poly.type
_entity_poly.pdbx_seq_one_letter_code
_entity_poly.pdbx_strand_id
1 'polypeptide(L)'
;MEAINEARFQVFRPKIDWELRRSLGITLKEFHDRFLPPADFDIMAEKFGMQAIRGTPLNISCIVGGFTAENTMFFCAKGIEHIQSESSPGVHAIGSGSILGMSQLNKRGQNLAFGLARTVFHIHEAMLEAQKEKTVGPPTNYLVVMKSQPMMYVPKESPLLARWVDFYHDRETGGLDSEESNFAIQREMLPAQMPPYDKEFPG
;
A
#
# COMPACT_ATOMS: atom_id res chain seq x y z
N MET A 1 -2.44 -29.62 -6.80
CA MET A 1 -2.86 -29.75 -5.39
C MET A 1 -1.95 -28.97 -4.43
N GLU A 2 -0.69 -28.68 -4.80
CA GLU A 2 0.23 -27.85 -4.00
C GLU A 2 -0.17 -26.37 -3.91
N ALA A 3 -0.64 -25.72 -4.99
CA ALA A 3 -1.01 -24.30 -4.99
C ALA A 3 -2.13 -23.92 -4.00
N ILE A 4 -3.06 -24.85 -3.70
CA ILE A 4 -4.14 -24.64 -2.72
C ILE A 4 -3.61 -24.82 -1.29
N ASN A 5 -2.62 -25.69 -1.08
CA ASN A 5 -1.95 -25.86 0.21
C ASN A 5 -0.97 -24.71 0.50
N GLU A 6 -0.30 -24.18 -0.53
CA GLU A 6 0.52 -22.96 -0.49
C GLU A 6 -0.35 -21.74 -0.13
N ALA A 7 -1.52 -21.61 -0.77
CA ALA A 7 -2.52 -20.58 -0.44
C ALA A 7 -3.08 -20.73 0.98
N ARG A 8 -3.16 -21.95 1.53
CA ARG A 8 -3.56 -22.20 2.93
C ARG A 8 -2.46 -21.81 3.93
N PHE A 9 -1.18 -21.94 3.55
CA PHE A 9 -0.02 -21.43 4.32
C PHE A 9 0.09 -19.89 4.31
N GLN A 10 -0.57 -19.22 3.36
CA GLN A 10 -0.66 -17.76 3.25
C GLN A 10 -1.76 -17.16 4.14
N VAL A 11 -2.64 -17.97 4.74
CA VAL A 11 -3.74 -17.46 5.57
C VAL A 11 -3.22 -17.28 6.99
N PHE A 12 -3.15 -16.03 7.45
CA PHE A 12 -2.74 -15.63 8.80
C PHE A 12 -3.48 -16.40 9.92
N ARG A 13 -4.75 -16.75 9.66
CA ARG A 13 -5.65 -17.39 10.62
C ARG A 13 -5.23 -18.82 11.02
N PRO A 14 -4.91 -19.75 10.09
CA PRO A 14 -4.25 -21.02 10.42
C PRO A 14 -2.91 -20.91 11.16
N LYS A 15 -2.09 -19.91 10.85
CA LYS A 15 -0.81 -19.69 11.56
C LYS A 15 -1.03 -19.29 13.01
N ILE A 16 -2.00 -18.39 13.25
CA ILE A 16 -2.44 -18.04 14.59
C ILE A 16 -3.01 -19.28 15.30
N ASP A 17 -3.88 -20.06 14.64
CA ASP A 17 -4.46 -21.27 15.23
C ASP A 17 -3.38 -22.27 15.65
N TRP A 18 -2.35 -22.46 14.82
CA TRP A 18 -1.20 -23.31 15.15
C TRP A 18 -0.39 -22.75 16.32
N GLU A 19 -0.13 -21.44 16.34
CA GLU A 19 0.66 -20.81 17.41
C GLU A 19 -0.08 -20.83 18.76
N LEU A 20 -1.40 -20.63 18.76
CA LEU A 20 -2.24 -20.79 19.94
C LEU A 20 -2.26 -22.24 20.42
N ARG A 21 -2.36 -23.21 19.52
CA ARG A 21 -2.26 -24.64 19.87
C ARG A 21 -0.90 -24.97 20.48
N ARG A 22 0.18 -24.44 19.92
CA ARG A 22 1.54 -24.69 20.39
C ARG A 22 1.81 -24.07 21.75
N SER A 23 1.43 -22.81 21.94
CA SER A 23 1.76 -22.04 23.15
C SER A 23 0.78 -22.24 24.29
N LEU A 24 -0.49 -22.52 24.00
CA LEU A 24 -1.58 -22.55 24.98
C LEU A 24 -2.46 -23.81 24.90
N GLY A 25 -2.23 -24.71 23.93
CA GLY A 25 -3.02 -25.93 23.79
C GLY A 25 -4.46 -25.70 23.31
N ILE A 26 -4.80 -24.51 22.83
CA ILE A 26 -6.15 -24.11 22.41
C ILE A 26 -6.18 -23.67 20.95
N THR A 27 -7.33 -23.81 20.31
CA THR A 27 -7.59 -23.28 18.97
C THR A 27 -7.97 -21.80 19.01
N LEU A 28 -7.87 -21.11 17.86
CA LEU A 28 -8.34 -19.74 17.70
C LEU A 28 -9.85 -19.61 17.94
N LYS A 29 -10.63 -20.64 17.62
CA LYS A 29 -12.07 -20.67 17.91
C LYS A 29 -12.30 -20.72 19.42
N GLU A 30 -11.62 -21.61 20.13
CA GLU A 30 -11.72 -21.70 21.59
C GLU A 30 -11.21 -20.42 22.27
N PHE A 31 -10.19 -19.77 21.71
CA PHE A 31 -9.74 -18.47 22.20
C PHE A 31 -10.85 -17.41 22.06
N HIS A 32 -11.51 -17.34 20.91
CA HIS A 32 -12.63 -16.42 20.67
C HIS A 32 -13.82 -16.72 21.59
N ASP A 33 -14.20 -18.00 21.72
CA ASP A 33 -15.37 -18.43 22.48
C ASP A 33 -15.17 -18.33 24.01
N ARG A 34 -13.92 -18.34 24.51
CA ARG A 34 -13.60 -18.32 25.95
C ARG A 34 -13.13 -16.96 26.47
N PHE A 35 -12.57 -16.10 25.61
CA PHE A 35 -11.89 -14.89 26.07
C PHE A 35 -12.35 -13.60 25.37
N LEU A 36 -13.25 -13.68 24.38
CA LEU A 36 -13.97 -12.50 23.88
C LEU A 36 -15.39 -12.47 24.46
N PRO A 37 -15.96 -11.27 24.71
CA PRO A 37 -17.33 -11.16 25.19
C PRO A 37 -18.29 -11.97 24.29
N PRO A 38 -19.23 -12.75 24.87
CA PRO A 38 -19.75 -12.69 26.24
C PRO A 38 -19.16 -13.70 27.25
N ALA A 39 -17.95 -14.25 27.03
CA ALA A 39 -17.37 -15.27 27.91
C ALA A 39 -16.86 -14.74 29.27
N ASP A 40 -16.67 -15.64 30.25
CA ASP A 40 -15.99 -15.34 31.53
C ASP A 40 -14.54 -14.92 31.26
N PHE A 41 -14.31 -13.60 31.32
CA PHE A 41 -13.08 -12.98 30.83
C PHE A 41 -11.87 -13.28 31.74
N ASP A 42 -10.98 -14.16 31.29
CA ASP A 42 -9.66 -14.38 31.90
C ASP A 42 -8.61 -13.46 31.26
N ILE A 43 -8.25 -12.41 31.99
CA ILE A 43 -7.27 -11.37 31.59
C ILE A 43 -5.90 -11.98 31.27
N MET A 44 -5.47 -13.03 31.97
CA MET A 44 -4.15 -13.63 31.77
C MET A 44 -4.14 -14.48 30.49
N ALA A 45 -5.18 -15.26 30.25
CA ALA A 45 -5.31 -16.05 29.03
C ALA A 45 -5.46 -15.16 27.79
N GLU A 46 -6.22 -14.06 27.87
CA GLU A 46 -6.28 -13.04 26.82
C GLU A 46 -4.88 -12.46 26.54
N LYS A 47 -4.15 -12.04 27.57
CA LYS A 47 -2.80 -11.46 27.44
C LYS A 47 -1.82 -12.41 26.76
N PHE A 48 -1.80 -13.69 27.15
CA PHE A 48 -0.92 -14.69 26.53
C PHE A 48 -1.34 -15.04 25.10
N GLY A 49 -2.65 -15.16 24.82
CA GLY A 49 -3.13 -15.42 23.47
C GLY A 49 -2.87 -14.25 22.53
N MET A 50 -3.03 -13.01 23.01
CA MET A 50 -2.65 -11.81 22.28
C MET A 50 -1.15 -11.73 22.05
N GLN A 51 -0.32 -12.21 22.97
CA GLN A 51 1.13 -12.30 22.77
C GLN A 51 1.49 -13.32 21.67
N ALA A 52 0.83 -14.47 21.64
CA ALA A 52 0.98 -15.48 20.58
C ALA A 52 0.54 -14.95 19.20
N ILE A 53 -0.60 -14.25 19.15
CA ILE A 53 -1.11 -13.61 17.93
C ILE A 53 -0.15 -12.52 17.44
N ARG A 54 0.29 -11.62 18.34
CA ARG A 54 1.25 -10.55 18.02
C ARG A 54 2.62 -11.09 17.62
N GLY A 55 3.01 -12.24 18.14
CA GLY A 55 4.24 -12.95 17.77
C GLY A 55 4.15 -13.67 16.43
N THR A 56 2.95 -13.82 15.86
CA THR A 56 2.77 -14.45 14.55
C THR A 56 2.98 -13.41 13.44
N PRO A 57 4.02 -13.54 12.59
CA PRO A 57 4.29 -12.56 11.55
C PRO A 57 3.20 -12.54 10.48
N LEU A 58 2.57 -11.38 10.33
CA LEU A 58 1.73 -11.05 9.18
C LEU A 58 2.63 -10.51 8.06
N ASN A 59 2.85 -11.29 7.01
CA ASN A 59 3.70 -10.88 5.89
C ASN A 59 2.95 -9.93 4.94
N ILE A 60 2.64 -8.73 5.43
CA ILE A 60 1.97 -7.67 4.69
C ILE A 60 2.84 -6.41 4.74
N SER A 61 2.90 -5.69 3.64
CA SER A 61 3.40 -4.33 3.61
C SER A 61 2.26 -3.37 3.28
N CYS A 62 2.22 -2.23 3.94
CA CYS A 62 1.19 -1.22 3.75
C CYS A 62 1.84 0.16 3.60
N ILE A 63 1.38 0.94 2.62
CA ILE A 63 1.69 2.37 2.50
C ILE A 63 0.43 3.11 2.92
N VAL A 64 0.56 3.97 3.94
CA VAL A 64 -0.51 4.82 4.43
C VAL A 64 -0.17 6.26 4.07
N GLY A 65 -1.01 6.89 3.26
CA GLY A 65 -0.83 8.26 2.80
C GLY A 65 -2.10 9.06 2.93
N GLY A 66 -1.99 10.32 3.36
CA GLY A 66 -3.13 11.23 3.43
C GLY A 66 -2.82 12.56 4.11
N PHE A 67 -3.88 13.31 4.42
CA PHE A 67 -3.80 14.57 5.14
C PHE A 67 -4.66 14.50 6.38
N THR A 68 -4.10 14.92 7.51
CA THR A 68 -4.87 15.36 8.68
C THR A 68 -4.98 16.89 8.64
N ALA A 69 -5.87 17.47 9.45
CA ALA A 69 -6.21 18.90 9.40
C ALA A 69 -5.00 19.82 9.14
N GLU A 70 -3.89 19.60 9.86
CA GLU A 70 -2.68 20.41 9.74
C GLU A 70 -1.51 19.69 9.06
N ASN A 71 -1.47 18.35 9.06
CA ASN A 71 -0.27 17.59 8.68
C ASN A 71 -0.48 16.64 7.50
N THR A 72 0.57 16.48 6.69
CA THR A 72 0.66 15.39 5.71
C THR A 72 1.16 14.14 6.43
N MET A 73 0.53 13.00 6.16
CA MET A 73 0.95 11.69 6.68
C MET A 73 1.36 10.81 5.50
N PHE A 74 2.56 10.26 5.52
CA PHE A 74 3.00 9.28 4.54
C PHE A 74 3.98 8.31 5.18
N PHE A 75 3.56 7.07 5.39
CA PHE A 75 4.31 6.04 6.11
C PHE A 75 4.25 4.70 5.40
N CYS A 76 5.34 3.94 5.47
CA CYS A 76 5.38 2.55 5.03
C CYS A 76 5.58 1.63 6.24
N ALA A 77 4.69 0.66 6.40
CA ALA A 77 4.80 -0.43 7.36
C ALA A 77 5.11 -1.75 6.62
N LYS A 78 6.07 -2.55 7.12
CA LYS A 78 6.46 -3.84 6.52
C LYS A 78 6.48 -4.92 7.60
N GLY A 79 5.46 -5.75 7.66
CA GLY A 79 5.36 -6.85 8.62
C GLY A 79 5.38 -6.38 10.09
N ILE A 80 6.24 -7.00 10.91
CA ILE A 80 6.47 -6.63 12.32
C ILE A 80 7.56 -5.54 12.46
N GLU A 81 8.20 -5.13 11.35
CA GLU A 81 9.22 -4.09 11.43
C GLU A 81 8.59 -2.79 11.94
N HIS A 82 9.31 -2.10 12.84
CA HIS A 82 8.88 -0.80 13.36
C HIS A 82 8.45 0.10 12.19
N ILE A 83 7.32 0.80 12.37
CA ILE A 83 6.87 1.82 11.42
C ILE A 83 8.09 2.67 11.10
N GLN A 84 8.50 2.67 9.83
CA GLN A 84 9.57 3.56 9.39
C GLN A 84 8.98 4.97 9.44
N SER A 85 9.02 5.59 10.62
CA SER A 85 8.59 6.97 10.81
C SER A 85 9.69 7.87 10.25
N GLU A 86 9.30 8.73 9.32
CA GLU A 86 9.90 10.05 9.08
C GLU A 86 11.41 10.15 8.84
N SER A 87 12.12 9.06 8.56
CA SER A 87 13.44 9.16 7.94
C SER A 87 13.27 9.18 6.44
N SER A 88 13.34 10.39 5.88
CA SER A 88 13.57 10.69 4.46
C SER A 88 14.29 9.55 3.73
N PRO A 89 13.74 9.02 2.62
CA PRO A 89 12.83 9.69 1.70
C PRO A 89 11.34 9.34 1.90
N GLY A 90 10.47 10.34 1.74
CA GLY A 90 9.00 10.18 1.65
C GLY A 90 8.53 9.56 0.33
N VAL A 91 9.29 8.59 -0.18
CA VAL A 91 9.02 7.84 -1.41
C VAL A 91 9.21 6.38 -1.08
N HIS A 92 8.15 5.59 -1.28
CA HIS A 92 8.14 4.18 -0.90
C HIS A 92 7.63 3.32 -2.05
N ALA A 93 8.27 2.16 -2.23
CA ALA A 93 7.81 1.09 -3.10
C ALA A 93 7.75 -0.21 -2.29
N ILE A 94 6.69 -0.99 -2.46
CA ILE A 94 6.45 -2.28 -1.79
C ILE A 94 6.10 -3.36 -2.81
N GLY A 95 6.16 -4.62 -2.38
CA GLY A 95 5.90 -5.78 -3.25
C GLY A 95 7.12 -6.24 -4.05
N SER A 96 6.91 -7.23 -4.90
CA SER A 96 7.98 -7.91 -5.65
C SER A 96 8.74 -7.00 -6.62
N GLY A 97 8.06 -6.06 -7.29
CA GLY A 97 8.69 -5.09 -8.19
C GLY A 97 9.31 -3.87 -7.51
N SER A 98 9.34 -3.82 -6.18
CA SER A 98 9.75 -2.62 -5.43
C SER A 98 11.19 -2.17 -5.72
N ILE A 99 12.12 -3.12 -5.92
CA ILE A 99 13.52 -2.81 -6.21
C ILE A 99 13.65 -2.07 -7.55
N LEU A 100 12.98 -2.59 -8.59
CA LEU A 100 12.99 -2.00 -9.93
C LEU A 100 12.29 -0.64 -9.96
N GLY A 101 11.11 -0.56 -9.35
CA GLY A 101 10.37 0.71 -9.24
C GLY A 101 11.16 1.77 -8.48
N MET A 102 11.75 1.42 -7.33
CA MET A 102 12.56 2.37 -6.55
C MET A 102 13.84 2.77 -7.27
N SER A 103 14.48 1.86 -8.01
CA SER A 103 15.63 2.18 -8.87
C SER A 103 15.29 3.26 -9.90
N GLN A 104 14.13 3.13 -10.56
CA GLN A 104 13.65 4.14 -11.52
C GLN A 104 13.33 5.49 -10.85
N LEU A 105 12.68 5.47 -9.68
CA LEU A 105 12.40 6.69 -8.91
C LEU A 105 13.69 7.41 -8.48
N ASN A 106 14.70 6.64 -8.05
CA ASN A 106 16.02 7.15 -7.70
C ASN A 106 16.74 7.72 -8.92
N LYS A 107 16.69 7.04 -10.08
CA LYS A 107 17.24 7.54 -11.35
C LYS A 107 16.65 8.89 -11.74
N ARG A 108 15.35 9.08 -11.51
CA ARG A 108 14.63 10.35 -11.75
C ARG A 108 14.78 11.39 -10.64
N GLY A 109 15.43 11.04 -9.53
CA GLY A 109 15.59 11.91 -8.36
C GLY A 109 14.28 12.29 -7.68
N GLN A 110 13.24 11.44 -7.75
CA GLN A 110 11.92 11.73 -7.18
C GLN A 110 12.03 12.12 -5.69
N ASN A 111 11.43 13.24 -5.32
CA ASN A 111 11.42 13.75 -3.95
C ASN A 111 10.18 14.63 -3.69
N LEU A 112 10.07 15.14 -2.46
CA LEU A 112 8.92 15.91 -1.98
C LEU A 112 8.78 17.31 -2.61
N ALA A 113 9.82 17.83 -3.29
CA ALA A 113 9.79 19.15 -3.90
C ALA A 113 9.19 19.15 -5.32
N PHE A 114 8.92 17.98 -5.90
CA PHE A 114 8.40 17.88 -7.26
C PHE A 114 6.88 18.09 -7.31
N GLY A 115 6.43 18.72 -8.39
CA GLY A 115 5.03 19.00 -8.66
C GLY A 115 4.22 17.74 -9.00
N LEU A 116 2.93 17.94 -9.17
CA LEU A 116 1.96 16.87 -9.39
C LEU A 116 2.22 16.12 -10.70
N ALA A 117 2.36 16.84 -11.81
CA ALA A 117 2.58 16.24 -13.13
C ALA A 117 3.87 15.43 -13.18
N ARG A 118 4.97 15.99 -12.68
CA ARG A 118 6.27 15.31 -12.60
C ARG A 118 6.21 14.05 -11.73
N THR A 119 5.56 14.15 -10.58
CA THR A 119 5.39 13.01 -9.65
C THR A 119 4.57 11.90 -10.27
N VAL A 120 3.42 12.20 -10.88
CA VAL A 120 2.57 11.20 -11.56
C VAL A 120 3.34 10.53 -12.70
N PHE A 121 4.09 11.30 -13.48
CA PHE A 121 4.93 10.77 -14.55
C PHE A 121 6.03 9.83 -14.03
N HIS A 122 6.77 10.22 -13.00
CA HIS A 122 7.82 9.37 -12.42
C HIS A 122 7.26 8.07 -11.83
N ILE A 123 6.09 8.12 -11.18
CA ILE A 123 5.41 6.91 -10.69
C ILE A 123 4.98 6.02 -11.86
N HIS A 124 4.49 6.61 -12.96
CA HIS A 124 4.14 5.86 -14.16
C HIS A 124 5.35 5.11 -14.73
N GLU A 125 6.49 5.77 -14.90
CA GLU A 125 7.73 5.13 -15.35
C GLU A 125 8.21 4.05 -14.38
N ALA A 126 8.14 4.31 -13.08
CA ALA A 126 8.52 3.34 -12.06
C ALA A 126 7.63 2.08 -12.13
N MET A 127 6.34 2.24 -12.43
CA MET A 127 5.44 1.11 -12.64
C MET A 127 5.73 0.34 -13.94
N LEU A 128 6.15 1.02 -15.01
CA LEU A 128 6.61 0.37 -16.24
C LEU A 128 7.88 -0.45 -15.98
N GLU A 129 8.83 0.10 -15.21
CA GLU A 129 10.06 -0.60 -14.84
C GLU A 129 9.78 -1.78 -13.91
N ALA A 130 8.89 -1.61 -12.93
CA ALA A 130 8.48 -2.66 -12.00
C ALA A 130 7.81 -3.85 -12.71
N GLN A 131 7.10 -3.62 -13.84
CA GLN A 131 6.48 -4.68 -14.64
C GLN A 131 7.48 -5.62 -15.34
N LYS A 132 8.78 -5.31 -15.33
CA LYS A 132 9.81 -6.29 -15.75
C LYS A 132 9.90 -7.46 -14.77
N GLU A 133 9.45 -7.28 -13.54
CA GLU A 133 9.25 -8.38 -12.58
C GLU A 133 7.99 -9.17 -12.96
N LYS A 134 8.12 -10.49 -13.11
CA LYS A 134 7.07 -11.37 -13.67
C LYS A 134 5.77 -11.39 -12.87
N THR A 135 5.86 -11.06 -11.58
CA THR A 135 4.74 -11.06 -10.65
C THR A 135 3.98 -9.73 -10.60
N VAL A 136 4.44 -8.70 -11.33
CA VAL A 136 3.82 -7.38 -11.36
C VAL A 136 3.00 -7.23 -12.63
N GLY A 137 1.67 -7.14 -12.46
CA GLY A 137 0.76 -6.81 -13.55
C GLY A 137 0.72 -5.31 -13.85
N PRO A 138 0.01 -4.90 -14.93
CA PRO A 138 -0.20 -3.49 -15.20
C PRO A 138 -1.00 -2.84 -14.07
N PRO A 139 -0.69 -1.58 -13.67
CA PRO A 139 -1.49 -0.87 -12.68
C PRO A 139 -2.92 -0.71 -13.19
N THR A 140 -3.91 -0.48 -12.33
CA THR A 140 -5.26 -0.09 -12.79
C THR A 140 -5.34 1.42 -12.97
N ASN A 141 -4.97 2.18 -11.92
CA ASN A 141 -5.03 3.63 -11.86
C ASN A 141 -3.89 4.17 -10.99
N TYR A 142 -3.54 5.45 -11.16
CA TYR A 142 -2.69 6.18 -10.23
C TYR A 142 -3.56 7.04 -9.31
N LEU A 143 -3.61 6.71 -8.02
CA LEU A 143 -4.40 7.45 -7.05
C LEU A 143 -3.67 8.72 -6.63
N VAL A 144 -4.42 9.83 -6.56
CA VAL A 144 -3.95 11.14 -6.15
C VAL A 144 -4.82 11.60 -4.99
N VAL A 145 -4.18 11.83 -3.84
CA VAL A 145 -4.81 12.39 -2.65
C VAL A 145 -4.35 13.82 -2.51
N MET A 146 -5.29 14.76 -2.40
CA MET A 146 -5.02 16.19 -2.25
C MET A 146 -5.73 16.72 -1.00
N LYS A 147 -5.11 17.69 -0.32
CA LYS A 147 -5.68 18.27 0.90
C LYS A 147 -7.02 18.95 0.57
N SER A 148 -8.05 18.63 1.35
CA SER A 148 -9.41 19.20 1.21
C SER A 148 -10.08 18.97 -0.15
N GLN A 149 -9.64 17.97 -0.92
CA GLN A 149 -10.27 17.58 -2.18
C GLN A 149 -10.67 16.10 -2.13
N PRO A 150 -11.69 15.69 -2.91
CA PRO A 150 -11.98 14.27 -3.11
C PRO A 150 -10.75 13.51 -3.61
N MET A 151 -10.70 12.22 -3.32
CA MET A 151 -9.68 11.35 -3.90
C MET A 151 -9.89 11.30 -5.42
N MET A 152 -8.81 11.52 -6.16
CA MET A 152 -8.81 11.53 -7.61
C MET A 152 -7.92 10.39 -8.12
N TYR A 153 -8.02 10.06 -9.40
CA TYR A 153 -7.11 9.15 -10.04
C TYR A 153 -6.79 9.55 -11.47
N VAL A 154 -5.61 9.16 -11.95
CA VAL A 154 -5.25 9.23 -13.37
C VAL A 154 -5.33 7.81 -13.95
N PRO A 155 -6.10 7.58 -15.04
CA PRO A 155 -6.14 6.29 -15.71
C PRO A 155 -4.77 5.86 -16.22
N LYS A 156 -4.47 4.56 -16.17
CA LYS A 156 -3.18 4.06 -16.70
C LYS A 156 -3.03 4.32 -18.20
N GLU A 157 -4.14 4.34 -18.95
CA GLU A 157 -4.18 4.56 -20.39
C GLU A 157 -4.22 6.04 -20.78
N SER A 158 -3.93 6.96 -19.86
CA SER A 158 -3.91 8.38 -20.18
C SER A 158 -3.01 8.65 -21.41
N PRO A 159 -3.55 9.20 -22.51
CA PRO A 159 -2.76 9.53 -23.68
C PRO A 159 -1.69 10.57 -23.38
N LEU A 160 -1.89 11.40 -22.36
CA LEU A 160 -0.90 12.37 -21.89
C LEU A 160 0.34 11.66 -21.35
N LEU A 161 0.16 10.65 -20.50
CA LEU A 161 1.27 9.86 -19.94
C LEU A 161 2.04 9.13 -21.03
N ALA A 162 1.34 8.52 -21.99
CA ALA A 162 1.98 7.85 -23.13
C ALA A 162 2.88 8.82 -23.93
N ARG A 163 2.38 10.03 -24.25
CA ARG A 163 3.18 11.06 -24.93
C ARG A 163 4.37 11.52 -24.10
N TRP A 164 4.22 11.62 -22.79
CA TRP A 164 5.32 11.99 -21.90
C TRP A 164 6.38 10.90 -21.82
N VAL A 165 6.01 9.62 -21.83
CA VAL A 165 6.99 8.52 -21.88
C VAL A 165 7.85 8.64 -23.14
N ASP A 166 7.23 8.85 -24.30
CA ASP A 166 7.94 9.01 -25.57
C ASP A 166 8.86 10.24 -25.57
N PHE A 167 8.40 11.36 -25.01
CA PHE A 167 9.16 12.60 -25.02
C PHE A 167 10.29 12.62 -23.98
N TYR A 168 10.06 12.10 -22.78
CA TYR A 168 10.97 12.21 -21.63
C TYR A 168 11.85 10.99 -21.39
N HIS A 169 11.79 9.94 -22.22
CA HIS A 169 12.53 8.68 -22.05
C HIS A 169 13.97 8.87 -21.55
N ASP A 170 14.76 9.71 -22.23
CA ASP A 170 16.15 10.05 -21.88
C ASP A 170 16.35 11.53 -21.58
N ARG A 171 15.27 12.26 -21.24
CA ARG A 171 15.33 13.71 -21.00
C ARG A 171 15.02 14.05 -19.55
N GLU A 172 15.51 15.21 -19.14
CA GLU A 172 15.14 15.83 -17.87
C GLU A 172 13.64 16.16 -17.84
N THR A 173 13.03 15.91 -16.68
CA THR A 173 11.58 16.07 -16.47
C THR A 173 11.22 17.38 -15.77
N GLY A 174 12.18 18.30 -15.59
CA GLY A 174 11.96 19.57 -14.90
C GLY A 174 10.86 20.45 -15.53
N GLY A 175 10.61 20.32 -16.83
CA GLY A 175 9.51 21.02 -17.50
C GLY A 175 8.11 20.59 -17.02
N LEU A 176 7.98 19.39 -16.43
CA LEU A 176 6.72 18.90 -15.87
C LEU A 176 6.32 19.60 -14.57
N ASP A 177 7.20 20.41 -13.97
CA ASP A 177 6.86 21.25 -12.82
C ASP A 177 6.19 22.56 -13.24
N SER A 178 6.00 22.82 -14.54
CA SER A 178 5.30 24.02 -15.03
C SER A 178 3.80 24.05 -14.69
N GLU A 179 3.21 25.24 -14.66
CA GLU A 179 1.78 25.40 -14.42
C GLU A 179 0.95 24.70 -15.51
N GLU A 180 1.36 24.78 -16.77
CA GLU A 180 0.68 24.12 -17.89
C GLU A 180 0.68 22.60 -17.75
N SER A 181 1.80 22.02 -17.33
CA SER A 181 1.93 20.57 -17.14
C SER A 181 1.06 20.09 -15.98
N ASN A 182 1.05 20.82 -14.87
CA ASN A 182 0.20 20.53 -13.72
C ASN A 182 -1.30 20.68 -14.07
N PHE A 183 -1.68 21.69 -14.83
CA PHE A 183 -3.04 21.85 -15.32
C PHE A 183 -3.44 20.71 -16.28
N ALA A 184 -2.53 20.31 -17.18
CA ALA A 184 -2.77 19.22 -18.10
C ALA A 184 -3.02 17.89 -17.37
N ILE A 185 -2.23 17.55 -16.35
CA ILE A 185 -2.47 16.31 -15.59
C ILE A 185 -3.75 16.38 -14.76
N GLN A 186 -4.07 17.55 -14.17
CA GLN A 186 -5.32 17.74 -13.42
C GLN A 186 -6.55 17.50 -14.30
N ARG A 187 -6.50 17.86 -15.58
CA ARG A 187 -7.59 17.61 -16.53
C ARG A 187 -7.80 16.13 -16.86
N GLU A 188 -6.77 15.31 -16.71
CA GLU A 188 -6.83 13.85 -16.88
C GLU A 188 -7.34 13.15 -15.61
N MET A 189 -7.46 13.87 -14.49
CA MET A 189 -7.91 13.31 -13.22
C MET A 189 -9.40 13.10 -13.19
N LEU A 190 -9.80 11.91 -12.72
CA LEU A 190 -11.19 11.51 -12.54
C LEU A 190 -11.47 11.26 -11.06
N PRO A 191 -12.69 11.52 -10.58
CA PRO A 191 -13.07 11.19 -9.20
C PRO A 191 -12.93 9.70 -8.93
N ALA A 192 -12.20 9.33 -7.88
CA ALA A 192 -12.16 7.94 -7.44
C ALA A 192 -13.48 7.62 -6.73
N GLN A 193 -14.33 6.80 -7.36
CA GLN A 193 -15.48 6.23 -6.67
C GLN A 193 -14.98 5.14 -5.72
N MET A 194 -14.95 5.46 -4.43
CA MET A 194 -14.86 4.43 -3.40
C MET A 194 -16.17 3.63 -3.47
N PRO A 195 -16.14 2.29 -3.41
CA PRO A 195 -17.37 1.52 -3.28
C PRO A 195 -18.17 2.06 -2.07
N PRO A 196 -19.51 2.10 -2.13
CA PRO A 196 -20.30 2.52 -0.98
C PRO A 196 -19.93 1.64 0.21
N TYR A 197 -19.44 2.28 1.28
CA TYR A 197 -19.15 1.62 2.55
C TYR A 197 -20.41 1.18 3.29
N ASP A 198 -21.58 1.41 2.68
CA ASP A 198 -22.93 1.18 3.21
C ASP A 198 -23.30 -0.31 3.31
N LYS A 199 -22.42 -1.23 2.89
CA LYS A 199 -22.59 -2.63 3.26
C LYS A 199 -22.17 -2.80 4.71
N GLU A 200 -23.16 -2.82 5.60
CA GLU A 200 -23.01 -3.39 6.94
C GLU A 200 -22.19 -4.67 6.83
N PHE A 201 -21.10 -4.76 7.59
CA PHE A 201 -20.36 -6.00 7.71
C PHE A 201 -21.34 -7.08 8.16
N PRO A 202 -21.38 -8.26 7.52
CA PRO A 202 -22.20 -9.35 8.02
C PRO A 202 -21.75 -9.64 9.46
N GLY A 203 -22.67 -9.39 10.40
CA GLY A 203 -22.49 -9.68 11.82
C GLY A 203 -22.41 -11.17 12.11
#